data_AF-A0A8J7F566-F1
#
_entry.id   AF-A0A8J7F566-F1
#
_cell.length_a   1.000
_cell.length_b   1.000
_cell.length_c   1.000
_cell.angle_alpha   90.00
_cell.angle_beta   90.00
_cell.angle_gamma   90.00
#
_symmetry.space_group_name_H-M   'P 1'
#
loop_
_entity.id
_entity.type
_entity.pdbx_description
1 polymer ?
#
loop_
_entity_poly.entity_id
_entity_poly.type
_entity_poly.pdbx_seq_one_letter_code
_entity_poly.pdbx_strand_id
1 'polypeptide(L)'
;MHYQQSLFNSAVFIKDDFQPIYDPAWNDTSNALESTSCVRGQVSHTTNATVPEHIHWVEEYWVKRSDKKHYYYRYCWAIGRKKYRCHIPGGNSSTPLATYRKSDIEALISDGLPPAKIVNIINTNFK
;
A
#
# COMPACT_ATOMS: atom_id res chain seq x y z
N MET A 1 -21.54 -35.19 -17.31
CA MET A 1 -20.31 -35.47 -16.53
C MET A 1 -19.20 -35.81 -17.51
N HIS A 2 -18.17 -34.99 -17.58
CA HIS A 2 -16.95 -35.29 -18.34
C HIS A 2 -15.78 -34.71 -17.55
N TYR A 3 -14.99 -35.61 -16.96
CA TYR A 3 -13.74 -35.29 -16.29
C TYR A 3 -12.62 -35.32 -17.33
N GLN A 4 -11.88 -34.22 -17.48
CA GLN A 4 -10.55 -34.26 -18.06
C GLN A 4 -9.53 -34.06 -16.93
N GLN A 5 -8.82 -35.14 -16.62
CA GLN A 5 -7.60 -35.10 -15.82
C GLN A 5 -6.44 -34.77 -16.74
N SER A 6 -5.76 -33.65 -16.49
CA SER A 6 -4.52 -33.28 -17.18
C SER A 6 -3.33 -33.48 -16.25
N LEU A 7 -2.44 -34.35 -16.70
CA LEU A 7 -1.16 -34.74 -16.12
C LEU A 7 -0.19 -33.56 -16.05
N PHE A 8 0.03 -32.97 -14.87
CA PHE A 8 1.25 -32.20 -14.62
C PHE A 8 2.32 -33.14 -14.08
N ASN A 9 3.09 -33.69 -15.02
CA ASN A 9 4.31 -34.42 -14.72
C ASN A 9 5.36 -33.48 -14.11
N SER A 10 5.84 -33.90 -12.95
CA SER A 10 7.02 -33.40 -12.25
C SER A 10 8.28 -33.54 -13.11
N ALA A 11 9.01 -32.44 -13.32
CA ALA A 11 10.36 -32.49 -13.85
C ALA A 11 11.27 -31.43 -13.18
N VAL A 12 12.17 -31.96 -12.35
CA VAL A 12 13.56 -31.55 -12.17
C VAL A 12 13.83 -30.14 -11.62
N PHE A 13 13.93 -30.04 -10.29
CA PHE A 13 14.75 -29.02 -9.64
C PHE A 13 16.23 -29.39 -9.86
N ILE A 14 16.89 -28.71 -10.80
CA ILE A 14 18.35 -28.71 -10.88
C ILE A 14 18.84 -27.95 -9.65
N LYS A 15 19.47 -28.66 -8.72
CA LYS A 15 20.32 -28.03 -7.70
C LYS A 15 21.62 -27.68 -8.39
N ASP A 16 21.70 -26.48 -8.95
CA ASP A 16 22.98 -25.92 -9.36
C ASP A 16 23.74 -25.58 -8.07
N ASP A 17 24.78 -26.36 -7.78
CA ASP A 17 25.76 -26.08 -6.75
C ASP A 17 26.55 -24.83 -7.17
N PHE A 18 25.96 -23.66 -6.89
CA PHE A 18 26.59 -22.37 -7.13
C PHE A 18 27.71 -22.17 -6.10
N GLN A 19 28.93 -22.56 -6.46
CA GLN A 19 30.12 -22.16 -5.71
C GLN A 19 30.36 -20.65 -5.97
N PRO A 20 30.40 -19.79 -4.95
CA PRO A 20 30.76 -18.40 -5.16
C PRO A 20 32.20 -18.33 -5.69
N ILE A 21 32.38 -17.72 -6.85
CA ILE A 21 33.70 -17.42 -7.42
C ILE A 21 34.33 -16.35 -6.51
N TYR A 22 35.38 -16.74 -5.80
CA TYR A 22 36.18 -15.82 -4.99
C TYR A 22 36.99 -14.89 -5.89
N ASP A 23 36.79 -13.58 -5.75
CA ASP A 23 37.53 -12.53 -6.47
C ASP A 23 38.68 -11.99 -5.59
N PRO A 24 39.95 -12.27 -5.92
CA PRO A 24 41.10 -11.82 -5.15
C PRO A 24 41.35 -10.30 -5.20
N ALA A 25 40.71 -9.56 -6.11
CA ALA A 25 40.87 -8.10 -6.20
C ALA A 25 40.27 -7.34 -5.00
N TRP A 26 39.55 -8.04 -4.13
CA TRP A 26 39.01 -7.50 -2.87
C TRP A 26 39.98 -7.59 -1.69
N ASN A 27 41.17 -8.18 -1.86
CA ASN A 27 42.12 -8.38 -0.75
C ASN A 27 43.24 -7.33 -0.64
N ASP A 28 43.21 -6.25 -1.42
CA ASP A 28 44.21 -5.20 -1.35
C ASP A 28 43.64 -3.89 -0.79
N THR A 29 43.70 -3.73 0.54
CA THR A 29 44.11 -2.45 1.15
C THR A 29 44.61 -2.67 2.58
N SER A 30 45.93 -2.84 2.67
CA SER A 30 46.87 -2.27 3.65
C SER A 30 46.33 -1.76 4.99
N ASN A 31 46.91 -2.30 6.07
CA ASN A 31 47.14 -1.68 7.38
C ASN A 31 47.01 -0.14 7.38
N ALA A 32 45.86 0.37 7.82
CA ALA A 32 45.68 1.75 8.25
C ALA A 32 45.20 1.74 9.71
N LEU A 33 46.15 1.97 10.61
CA LEU A 33 45.92 2.44 11.97
C LEU A 33 45.27 3.82 11.88
N GLU A 34 43.95 3.93 11.99
CA GLU A 34 43.30 5.13 12.50
C GLU A 34 42.10 4.75 13.36
N SER A 35 42.26 4.92 14.68
CA SER A 35 41.20 4.93 15.66
C SER A 35 40.31 6.14 15.43
N THR A 36 39.24 5.98 14.66
CA THR A 36 38.07 6.85 14.80
C THR A 36 36.95 5.98 15.32
N SER A 37 36.45 6.33 16.50
CA SER A 37 35.35 5.65 17.16
C SER A 37 34.16 5.61 16.21
N CYS A 38 33.91 4.47 15.57
CA CYS A 38 32.62 4.20 14.95
C CYS A 38 31.63 3.93 16.09
N VAL A 39 31.17 5.02 16.70
CA VAL A 39 30.02 4.99 17.61
C VAL A 39 28.80 4.65 16.75
N ARG A 40 28.64 3.36 16.41
CA ARG A 40 27.31 2.79 16.18
C ARG A 40 26.66 2.74 17.55
N GLY A 41 26.19 3.90 18.02
CA GLY A 41 25.38 3.96 19.22
C GLY A 41 24.23 2.99 19.03
N GLN A 42 24.21 1.90 19.79
CA GLN A 42 23.05 1.04 19.87
C GLN A 42 21.92 1.90 20.41
N VAL A 43 20.99 2.26 19.54
CA VAL A 43 19.76 2.92 19.92
C VAL A 43 18.96 1.89 20.72
N SER A 44 19.02 2.00 22.06
CA SER A 44 18.27 1.16 23.00
C SER A 44 16.77 1.48 23.02
N HIS A 45 16.37 2.51 22.29
CA HIS A 45 14.98 2.90 22.17
C HIS A 45 14.31 2.07 21.06
N THR A 46 13.50 1.10 21.47
CA THR A 46 12.51 0.49 20.59
C THR A 46 11.61 1.61 20.09
N THR A 47 11.83 2.06 18.86
CA THR A 47 10.90 2.98 18.20
C THR A 47 9.68 2.14 17.89
N ASN A 48 8.66 2.24 18.74
CA ASN A 48 7.31 1.82 18.38
C ASN A 48 6.88 2.75 17.25
N ALA A 49 7.26 2.42 16.02
CA ALA A 49 6.69 3.03 14.84
C ALA A 49 5.21 2.69 14.89
N THR A 50 4.42 3.58 15.47
CA THR A 50 2.97 3.50 15.46
C THR A 50 2.58 3.54 13.99
N VAL A 51 2.39 2.36 13.42
CA VAL A 51 1.84 2.20 12.07
C VAL A 51 0.58 3.05 12.05
N PRO A 52 0.36 3.92 11.05
CA PRO A 52 -0.80 4.79 11.01
C PRO A 52 -2.06 3.98 11.32
N GLU A 53 -2.77 4.40 12.38
CA GLU A 53 -3.91 3.71 12.97
C GLU A 53 -5.04 3.48 11.96
N HIS A 54 -5.09 4.32 10.91
CA HIS A 54 -6.14 4.28 9.90
C HIS A 54 -5.68 3.55 8.63
N ILE A 55 -6.20 2.33 8.45
CA ILE A 55 -6.03 1.50 7.25
C ILE A 55 -6.74 2.14 6.02
N HIS A 56 -7.72 3.00 6.27
CA HIS A 56 -8.60 3.61 5.29
C HIS A 56 -9.14 4.95 5.76
N TRP A 57 -9.40 5.86 4.82
CA TRP A 57 -9.83 7.24 5.08
C TRP A 57 -10.55 7.84 3.86
N VAL A 58 -11.26 8.96 4.03
CA VAL A 58 -11.82 9.75 2.94
C VAL A 58 -10.92 10.95 2.68
N GLU A 59 -10.71 11.28 1.40
CA GLU A 59 -9.83 12.37 0.98
C GLU A 59 -10.55 13.26 -0.05
N GLU A 60 -10.39 14.57 0.09
CA GLU A 60 -10.77 15.51 -0.96
C GLU A 60 -9.65 15.62 -2.00
N TYR A 61 -10.00 15.54 -3.28
CA TYR A 61 -9.07 15.74 -4.38
C TYR A 61 -9.67 16.64 -5.44
N TRP A 62 -8.83 17.31 -6.21
CA TRP A 62 -9.28 18.14 -7.31
C TRP A 62 -8.74 17.65 -8.64
N VAL A 63 -9.46 18.00 -9.71
CA VAL A 63 -9.02 17.82 -11.10
C VAL A 63 -9.24 19.14 -11.86
N LYS A 64 -8.33 19.45 -12.80
CA LYS A 64 -8.48 20.60 -13.69
C LYS A 64 -9.33 20.19 -14.89
N ARG A 65 -10.41 20.92 -15.18
CA ARG A 65 -11.22 20.79 -16.42
C ARG A 65 -11.58 22.19 -16.91
N SER A 66 -11.41 22.45 -18.21
CA SER A 66 -11.75 23.75 -18.83
C SER A 66 -11.25 24.95 -18.01
N ASP A 67 -9.97 24.90 -17.63
CA ASP A 67 -9.28 25.89 -16.78
C ASP A 67 -9.82 26.14 -15.37
N LYS A 68 -10.79 25.34 -14.92
CA LYS A 68 -11.34 25.40 -13.57
C LYS A 68 -10.93 24.18 -12.74
N LYS A 69 -10.78 24.37 -11.43
CA LYS A 69 -10.58 23.29 -10.48
C LYS A 69 -11.94 22.74 -10.04
N HIS A 70 -12.09 21.43 -10.11
CA HIS A 70 -13.27 20.72 -9.63
C HIS A 70 -12.84 19.81 -8.49
N TYR A 71 -13.48 19.97 -7.34
CA TYR A 71 -13.18 19.22 -6.13
C TYR A 71 -14.15 18.06 -5.98
N TYR A 72 -13.68 16.92 -5.51
CA TYR A 72 -14.44 15.68 -5.37
C TYR A 72 -13.94 14.94 -4.13
N TYR A 73 -14.77 14.04 -3.61
CA TYR A 73 -14.33 13.09 -2.59
C TYR A 73 -13.92 11.75 -3.21
N ARG A 74 -12.91 11.13 -2.60
CA ARG A 74 -12.52 9.74 -2.87
C ARG A 74 -12.30 8.99 -1.57
N TYR A 75 -12.66 7.72 -1.57
CA TYR A 75 -12.34 6.78 -0.51
C TYR A 75 -10.99 6.13 -0.79
N CYS A 76 -10.10 6.12 0.21
CA CYS A 76 -8.74 5.62 0.12
C CYS A 76 -8.51 4.51 1.15
N TRP A 77 -7.76 3.47 0.79
CA TRP A 77 -7.35 2.43 1.74
C TRP A 77 -6.00 1.83 1.38
N ALA A 78 -5.34 1.22 2.35
CA ALA A 78 -4.07 0.53 2.17
C ALA A 78 -4.23 -0.98 2.39
N ILE A 79 -3.53 -1.77 1.57
CA ILE A 79 -3.33 -3.21 1.80
C ILE A 79 -1.83 -3.46 1.67
N GLY A 80 -1.18 -3.80 2.79
CA GLY A 80 0.27 -3.84 2.88
C GLY A 80 0.88 -2.48 2.53
N ARG A 81 1.76 -2.45 1.52
CA ARG A 81 2.40 -1.20 1.03
C ARG A 81 1.63 -0.49 -0.09
N LYS A 82 0.55 -1.10 -0.60
CA LYS A 82 -0.17 -0.59 -1.77
C LYS A 82 -1.39 0.22 -1.35
N LYS A 83 -1.49 1.45 -1.86
CA LYS A 83 -2.63 2.35 -1.67
C LYS A 83 -3.63 2.18 -2.81
N TYR A 84 -4.90 2.07 -2.45
CA TYR A 84 -6.05 1.97 -3.34
C TYR A 84 -6.97 3.16 -3.14
N ARG A 85 -7.76 3.47 -4.16
CA ARG A 85 -8.65 4.63 -4.19
C ARG A 85 -9.90 4.34 -5.01
N CYS A 86 -11.03 4.89 -4.60
CA CYS A 86 -12.32 4.82 -5.30
C CYS A 86 -12.99 6.20 -5.27
N HIS A 87 -13.51 6.67 -6.41
CA HIS A 87 -14.25 7.93 -6.47
C HIS A 87 -15.60 7.78 -5.77
N ILE A 88 -15.96 8.76 -4.94
CA ILE A 88 -17.28 8.82 -4.32
C ILE A 88 -18.18 9.65 -5.25
N PRO A 89 -19.18 9.05 -5.92
CA PRO A 89 -20.08 9.79 -6.77
C PRO A 89 -20.95 10.73 -5.93
N GLY A 90 -21.43 11.81 -6.51
CA GLY A 90 -22.19 12.85 -5.78
C GLY A 90 -21.94 14.25 -6.30
N GLY A 91 -20.94 14.43 -7.17
CA GLY A 91 -20.60 15.71 -7.77
C GLY A 91 -19.50 16.42 -6.99
N ASN A 92 -19.53 17.76 -7.00
CA ASN A 92 -18.51 18.57 -6.35
C ASN A 92 -18.57 18.40 -4.82
N SER A 93 -17.43 18.47 -4.13
CA SER A 93 -17.35 18.41 -2.67
C SER A 93 -18.21 19.45 -1.95
N SER A 94 -18.53 20.57 -2.62
CA SER A 94 -19.44 21.60 -2.09
C SER A 94 -20.93 21.22 -2.12
N THR A 95 -21.32 20.15 -2.81
CA THR A 95 -22.74 19.76 -2.92
C THR A 95 -23.22 19.05 -1.66
N PRO A 96 -24.47 19.29 -1.20
CA PRO A 96 -25.03 18.61 -0.03
C PRO A 96 -25.04 17.08 -0.15
N LEU A 97 -25.19 16.56 -1.38
CA LEU A 97 -25.16 15.13 -1.64
C LEU A 97 -23.76 14.54 -1.43
N ALA A 98 -22.71 15.25 -1.87
CA ALA A 98 -21.34 14.79 -1.70
C ALA A 98 -20.92 14.80 -0.23
N THR A 99 -21.32 15.81 0.54
CA THR A 99 -21.05 15.88 1.99
C THR A 99 -21.81 14.80 2.77
N TYR A 100 -23.08 14.54 2.41
CA TYR A 100 -23.86 13.45 2.99
C TYR A 100 -23.22 12.07 2.74
N ARG A 101 -22.85 11.79 1.49
CA ARG A 101 -22.18 10.51 1.14
C ARG A 101 -20.81 10.38 1.80
N LYS A 102 -20.09 11.49 1.98
CA LYS A 102 -18.85 11.53 2.76
C LYS A 102 -19.11 11.12 4.21
N SER A 103 -20.09 11.74 4.89
CA SER A 103 -20.39 11.42 6.29
C SER A 103 -20.85 9.97 6.46
N ASP A 104 -21.62 9.43 5.51
CA ASP A 104 -22.02 8.02 5.53
C ASP A 104 -20.80 7.10 5.48
N ILE A 105 -19.84 7.38 4.59
CA ILE A 105 -18.61 6.57 4.50
C ILE A 105 -17.76 6.73 5.77
N GLU A 106 -17.64 7.93 6.32
CA GLU A 106 -16.92 8.15 7.58
C GLU A 106 -17.56 7.37 8.73
N ALA A 107 -18.89 7.31 8.81
CA ALA A 107 -19.60 6.47 9.78
C ALA A 107 -19.29 4.98 9.58
N LEU A 108 -19.32 4.48 8.34
CA LEU A 108 -18.97 3.08 8.04
C LEU A 108 -17.51 2.74 8.40
N ILE A 109 -16.59 3.71 8.30
CA ILE A 109 -15.20 3.56 8.76
C ILE A 109 -15.17 3.50 10.29
N SER A 110 -15.89 4.38 10.98
CA SER A 110 -16.01 4.37 12.44
C SER A 110 -16.63 3.08 12.98
N ASP A 111 -17.56 2.47 12.23
CA ASP A 111 -18.16 1.17 12.54
C ASP A 111 -17.18 -0.01 12.31
N GLY A 112 -15.98 0.24 11.78
CA GLY A 112 -14.95 -0.77 11.55
C GLY A 112 -15.22 -1.68 10.36
N LEU A 113 -16.02 -1.24 9.38
CA LEU A 113 -16.31 -2.07 8.20
C LEU A 113 -15.07 -2.24 7.32
N PRO A 114 -14.84 -3.45 6.77
CA PRO A 114 -13.67 -3.69 5.94
C PRO A 114 -13.77 -2.94 4.59
N PRO A 115 -12.64 -2.51 3.99
CA PRO A 115 -12.65 -1.73 2.76
C PRO A 115 -13.42 -2.34 1.60
N ALA A 116 -13.40 -3.67 1.46
CA ALA A 116 -14.13 -4.37 0.41
C ALA A 116 -15.65 -4.14 0.48
N LYS A 117 -16.22 -4.05 1.69
CA LYS A 117 -17.66 -3.79 1.90
C LYS A 117 -18.00 -2.34 1.57
N ILE A 118 -17.19 -1.39 2.02
CA ILE A 118 -17.37 0.03 1.73
C ILE A 118 -17.31 0.30 0.22
N VAL A 119 -16.34 -0.31 -0.49
CA VAL A 119 -16.25 -0.19 -1.95
C VAL A 119 -17.49 -0.77 -2.64
N ASN A 120 -18.03 -1.89 -2.16
CA ASN A 120 -19.25 -2.46 -2.71
C ASN A 120 -20.47 -1.54 -2.51
N ILE A 121 -20.57 -0.93 -1.33
CA ILE A 121 -21.61 0.07 -1.01
C ILE A 121 -21.49 1.26 -1.97
N ILE A 122 -20.30 1.81 -2.15
CA ILE A 122 -20.06 2.94 -3.07
C ILE A 122 -20.49 2.58 -4.50
N ASN A 123 -20.14 1.39 -4.97
CA ASN A 123 -20.42 0.96 -6.34
C ASN A 123 -21.88 0.56 -6.58
N THR A 124 -22.64 0.21 -5.54
CA THR A 124 -24.02 -0.29 -5.65
C THR A 124 -25.04 0.77 -5.28
N ASN A 125 -24.84 1.47 -4.15
CA ASN A 125 -25.83 2.38 -3.58
C ASN A 125 -25.72 3.81 -4.13
N PHE A 126 -24.55 4.22 -4.63
CA PHE A 126 -24.32 5.61 -5.02
C PHE A 126 -24.26 5.85 -6.53
N LYS A 127 -24.49 4.80 -7.33
CA LYS A 127 -24.58 4.89 -8.79
C LYS A 127 -25.85 5.58 -9.26
#